data_AF-A0A1G1Q6T3-F1
#
_entry.id   AF-A0A1G1Q6T3-F1
#
_cell.length_a   1.000
_cell.length_b   1.000
_cell.length_c   1.000
_cell.angle_alpha   90.00
_cell.angle_beta   90.00
_cell.angle_gamma   90.00
#
_symmetry.space_group_name_H-M   'P 1'
#
loop_
_entity.id
_entity.type
_entity.pdbx_description
1 polymer ?
#
loop_
_entity_poly.entity_id
_entity_poly.type
_entity_poly.pdbx_seq_one_letter_code
_entity_poly.pdbx_strand_id
1 'polypeptide(L)'
;MLCDICSKKKATVHLTEIIDEQMSEMHLCEVCAKEKSVQMEQQFGLADLLAGLSDFGKQVKDVDKADLKCSNCGLTYDDFRKLGRLGCSQCYDSFKVHLATLLKKIHGSNRHCGKSPVDFTEVKGDVKNDDLQGLKQQLLEAIGVEDFELAAKLRDKIHEIEKKDGKENGI
;
A
#
# COMPACT_ATOMS: atom_id res chain seq x y z
N MET A 1 10.75 -38.39 -14.60
CA MET A 1 11.60 -38.07 -13.43
C MET A 1 10.80 -38.32 -12.16
N LEU A 2 11.45 -38.79 -11.09
CA LEU A 2 10.83 -38.98 -9.78
C LEU A 2 10.90 -37.66 -8.99
N CYS A 3 10.06 -37.55 -7.97
CA CYS A 3 10.04 -36.41 -7.05
C CYS A 3 11.37 -36.30 -6.29
N ASP A 4 11.98 -35.12 -6.28
CA ASP A 4 13.27 -34.88 -5.62
C ASP A 4 13.21 -34.97 -4.08
N ILE A 5 12.01 -34.81 -3.48
CA ILE A 5 11.83 -34.90 -2.02
C ILE A 5 11.60 -36.33 -1.55
N CYS A 6 10.70 -37.06 -2.22
CA CYS A 6 10.24 -38.36 -1.72
C CYS A 6 10.73 -39.55 -2.53
N SER A 7 11.23 -39.33 -3.75
CA SER A 7 11.70 -40.35 -4.70
C SER A 7 10.73 -41.51 -4.98
N LYS A 8 9.46 -41.38 -4.57
CA LYS A 8 8.44 -42.45 -4.64
C LYS A 8 7.44 -42.25 -5.77
N LYS A 9 7.17 -41.00 -6.15
CA LYS A 9 6.15 -40.62 -7.13
C LYS A 9 6.78 -39.88 -8.31
N LYS A 10 6.11 -39.89 -9.46
CA LYS A 10 6.53 -39.07 -10.61
C LYS A 10 6.41 -37.59 -10.25
N ALA A 11 7.41 -36.81 -10.65
CA ALA A 11 7.35 -35.36 -10.53
C ALA A 11 6.38 -34.80 -11.58
N THR A 12 5.48 -33.92 -11.13
CA THR A 12 4.45 -33.27 -11.95
C THR A 12 4.46 -31.75 -11.78
N VAL A 13 5.21 -31.24 -10.81
CA VAL A 13 5.34 -29.82 -10.48
C VAL A 13 6.81 -29.42 -10.60
N HIS A 14 7.08 -28.32 -11.31
CA HIS A 14 8.40 -27.68 -11.36
C HIS A 14 8.39 -26.49 -10.40
N LEU A 15 9.29 -26.48 -9.42
CA LEU A 15 9.45 -25.38 -8.47
C LEU A 15 10.79 -24.70 -8.70
N THR A 16 10.76 -23.38 -8.82
CA THR A 16 11.94 -22.52 -8.88
C THR A 16 11.93 -21.60 -7.66
N GLU A 17 12.99 -21.65 -6.87
CA GLU A 17 13.16 -20.88 -5.64
C GLU A 17 14.34 -19.91 -5.83
N ILE A 18 14.15 -18.64 -5.50
CA ILE A 18 15.17 -17.59 -5.62
C ILE A 18 15.38 -16.99 -4.23
N ILE A 19 16.54 -17.23 -3.63
CA ILE A 19 16.91 -16.72 -2.30
C ILE A 19 18.29 -16.06 -2.43
N ASP A 20 18.42 -14.80 -2.02
CA ASP A 20 19.68 -14.03 -2.06
C ASP A 20 20.42 -14.14 -3.41
N GLU A 21 19.68 -13.92 -4.51
CA GLU A 21 20.15 -14.01 -5.89
C GLU A 21 20.60 -15.41 -6.36
N GLN A 22 20.43 -16.44 -5.52
CA GLN A 22 20.68 -17.83 -5.88
C GLN A 22 19.39 -18.52 -6.32
N MET A 23 19.43 -19.10 -7.52
CA MET A 23 18.31 -19.83 -8.13
C MET A 23 18.48 -21.33 -7.89
N SER A 24 17.45 -21.96 -7.33
CA SER A 24 17.36 -23.41 -7.10
C SER A 24 16.13 -23.96 -7.81
N GLU A 25 16.29 -25.05 -8.56
CA GLU A 25 15.22 -25.70 -9.31
C GLU A 25 14.98 -27.12 -8.79
N MET A 26 13.71 -27.51 -8.64
CA MET A 26 13.33 -28.82 -8.12
C MET A 26 12.03 -29.35 -8.73
N HIS A 27 11.98 -30.66 -8.90
CA HIS A 27 10.89 -31.41 -9.52
C HIS A 27 10.13 -32.20 -8.46
N LEU A 28 8.92 -31.79 -8.16
CA LEU A 28 8.11 -32.34 -7.07
C LEU A 28 6.89 -33.10 -7.58
N CYS A 29 6.45 -34.09 -6.80
CA CYS A 29 5.08 -34.61 -6.93
C CYS A 29 4.08 -33.66 -6.25
N GLU A 30 2.80 -33.75 -6.60
CA GLU A 30 1.73 -32.88 -6.08
C GLU A 30 1.69 -32.79 -4.54
N VAL A 31 1.93 -33.90 -3.84
CA VAL A 31 1.90 -33.93 -2.37
C VAL A 31 3.05 -33.11 -1.77
N CYS A 32 4.28 -33.38 -2.23
CA CYS A 32 5.46 -32.67 -1.74
C CYS A 32 5.45 -31.19 -2.15
N ALA A 33 4.88 -30.86 -3.31
CA ALA A 33 4.68 -29.48 -3.74
C ALA A 33 3.72 -28.73 -2.80
N LYS A 34 2.61 -29.36 -2.40
CA LYS A 34 1.63 -28.76 -1.49
C LYS A 34 2.17 -28.54 -0.07
N GLU A 35 2.99 -29.47 0.43
CA GLU A 35 3.66 -29.29 1.73
C GLU A 35 4.67 -28.15 1.69
N LYS A 36 5.49 -28.10 0.62
CA LYS A 36 6.49 -27.05 0.46
C LYS A 36 5.85 -25.67 0.24
N SER A 37 4.71 -25.56 -0.45
CA SER A 37 4.00 -24.29 -0.59
C SER A 37 3.50 -23.74 0.75
N VAL A 38 3.04 -24.59 1.66
CA VAL A 38 2.58 -24.16 3.01
C VAL A 38 3.76 -23.65 3.84
N GLN A 39 4.94 -24.28 3.74
CA GLN A 39 6.15 -23.78 4.41
C GLN A 39 6.62 -22.44 3.84
N MET A 40 6.56 -22.26 2.52
CA MET A 40 6.88 -20.98 1.88
C MET A 40 5.91 -19.87 2.28
N GLU A 41 4.60 -20.17 2.41
CA GLU A 41 3.63 -19.19 2.94
C GLU A 41 3.93 -18.74 4.38
N GLN A 42 4.59 -19.59 5.17
CA GLN A 42 5.03 -19.25 6.53
C GLN A 42 6.32 -18.41 6.52
N GLN A 43 7.28 -18.71 5.63
CA GLN A 43 8.53 -17.94 5.49
C GLN A 43 8.35 -16.57 4.81
N PHE A 44 7.44 -16.47 3.84
CA PHE A 44 7.03 -15.19 3.24
C PHE A 44 5.79 -14.61 3.93
N GLY A 45 5.48 -15.09 5.13
CA GLY A 45 4.36 -14.61 5.90
C GLY A 45 4.51 -13.12 6.12
N LEU A 46 3.59 -12.34 5.56
CA LEU A 46 3.38 -10.95 5.98
C LEU A 46 3.32 -10.83 7.51
N ALA A 47 2.99 -11.92 8.22
CA ALA A 47 3.10 -12.06 9.67
C ALA A 47 4.50 -11.75 10.24
N ASP A 48 5.61 -12.13 9.60
CA ASP A 48 6.97 -11.84 10.08
C ASP A 48 7.37 -10.38 9.80
N LEU A 49 6.97 -9.88 8.62
CA LEU A 49 7.09 -8.47 8.26
C LEU A 49 6.20 -7.58 9.18
N LEU A 50 5.03 -8.08 9.58
CA LEU A 50 4.09 -7.45 10.52
C LEU A 50 4.50 -7.64 11.98
N ALA A 51 5.17 -8.73 12.35
CA ALA A 51 5.76 -8.95 13.66
C ALA A 51 6.92 -7.99 13.88
N GLY A 52 7.73 -7.76 12.84
CA GLY A 52 8.67 -6.65 12.74
C GLY A 52 7.99 -5.32 13.02
N LEU A 53 6.85 -5.02 12.36
CA LEU A 53 6.01 -3.84 12.62
C LEU A 53 5.31 -3.85 13.99
N SER A 54 5.26 -4.99 14.69
CA SER A 54 4.49 -5.13 15.92
C SER A 54 5.16 -4.39 17.08
N ASP A 55 6.49 -4.37 17.12
CA ASP A 55 7.27 -3.59 18.10
C ASP A 55 7.25 -2.08 17.79
N PHE A 56 6.87 -1.68 16.57
CA PHE A 56 6.69 -0.26 16.18
C PHE A 56 5.33 0.33 16.57
N GLY A 57 4.43 -0.46 17.15
CA GLY A 57 3.11 -0.03 17.63
C GLY A 57 3.14 0.76 18.95
N LYS A 58 4.29 0.85 19.64
CA LYS A 58 4.43 1.56 20.93
C LYS A 58 4.37 3.09 20.83
N GLN A 59 4.51 3.68 19.63
CA GLN A 59 4.49 5.14 19.46
C GLN A 59 3.18 5.72 18.93
N VAL A 60 2.24 4.89 18.47
CA VAL A 60 0.90 5.36 18.11
C VAL A 60 0.02 5.21 19.35
N LYS A 61 -0.11 6.32 20.09
CA LYS A 61 -0.93 6.44 21.31
C LYS A 61 -2.25 5.69 21.14
N ASP A 62 -2.54 4.88 22.15
CA ASP A 62 -3.75 4.08 22.32
C ASP A 62 -5.00 4.94 22.46
N VAL A 63 -5.50 5.42 21.33
CA VAL A 63 -6.87 5.90 21.23
C VAL A 63 -7.50 5.05 20.14
N ASP A 64 -8.46 4.20 20.53
CA ASP A 64 -9.37 3.43 19.67
C ASP A 64 -8.88 2.12 19.01
N LYS A 65 -7.90 1.40 19.59
CA LYS A 65 -7.55 0.05 19.09
C LYS A 65 -8.55 -1.05 19.51
N ALA A 66 -9.42 -0.80 20.49
CA ALA A 66 -10.08 -1.87 21.23
C ALA A 66 -11.22 -2.59 20.49
N ASP A 67 -11.87 -1.99 19.48
CA ASP A 67 -13.08 -2.58 18.88
C ASP A 67 -13.17 -2.42 17.35
N LEU A 68 -12.04 -2.28 16.66
CA LEU A 68 -12.03 -2.24 15.20
C LEU A 68 -12.29 -3.64 14.64
N LYS A 69 -13.55 -3.86 14.24
CA LYS A 69 -14.07 -5.11 13.68
C LYS A 69 -14.74 -4.84 12.34
N CYS A 70 -14.48 -5.71 11.37
CA CYS A 70 -15.17 -5.66 10.08
C CYS A 70 -16.64 -6.06 10.24
N SER A 71 -17.55 -5.21 9.78
CA SER A 71 -19.01 -5.44 9.89
C SER A 71 -19.52 -6.65 9.12
N ASN A 72 -18.81 -7.11 8.08
CA ASN A 72 -19.24 -8.24 7.25
C ASN A 72 -18.66 -9.59 7.69
N CYS A 73 -17.33 -9.70 7.82
CA CYS A 73 -16.70 -10.98 8.18
C CYS A 73 -16.39 -11.12 9.67
N GLY A 74 -16.54 -10.05 10.45
CA GLY A 74 -16.27 -10.05 11.87
C GLY A 74 -14.80 -10.14 12.27
N LEU A 75 -13.87 -10.10 11.31
CA LEU A 75 -12.44 -10.05 11.57
C LEU A 75 -12.10 -8.80 12.38
N THR A 76 -11.29 -8.94 13.43
CA THR A 76 -10.78 -7.79 14.19
C THR A 76 -9.43 -7.33 13.63
N TYR A 77 -9.04 -6.09 13.95
CA TYR A 77 -7.74 -5.58 13.54
C TYR A 77 -6.57 -6.38 14.14
N ASP A 78 -6.73 -6.90 15.37
CA ASP A 78 -5.71 -7.76 16.00
C ASP A 78 -5.59 -9.12 15.31
N ASP A 79 -6.70 -9.69 14.84
CA ASP A 79 -6.67 -10.91 14.03
C ASP A 79 -5.92 -10.67 12.71
N PHE A 80 -6.18 -9.53 12.05
CA PHE A 80 -5.43 -9.13 10.86
C PHE A 80 -3.92 -9.00 11.15
N ARG A 81 -3.53 -8.41 12.29
CA ARG A 81 -2.12 -8.26 12.67
C ARG A 81 -1.42 -9.59 12.92
N LYS A 82 -2.12 -10.58 13.48
CA LYS A 82 -1.60 -11.94 13.72
C LYS A 82 -1.54 -12.79 12.46
N LEU A 83 -2.60 -12.74 11.64
CA LEU A 83 -2.73 -13.58 10.44
C LEU A 83 -2.05 -12.97 9.21
N GLY A 84 -1.87 -11.65 9.20
CA GLY A 84 -1.32 -10.88 8.08
C GLY A 84 -2.19 -10.86 6.82
N ARG A 85 -3.45 -11.29 6.91
CA ARG A 85 -4.38 -11.39 5.77
C ARG A 85 -5.74 -10.78 6.12
N LEU A 86 -6.35 -10.13 5.14
CA LEU A 86 -7.69 -9.58 5.24
C LEU A 86 -8.73 -10.65 4.89
N GLY A 87 -9.88 -10.63 5.58
CA GLY A 87 -10.90 -11.68 5.44
C GLY A 87 -11.88 -11.47 4.29
N CYS A 88 -12.25 -10.22 3.99
CA CYS A 88 -13.16 -9.88 2.89
C CYS A 88 -12.84 -8.48 2.32
N SER A 89 -13.51 -8.09 1.25
CA SER A 89 -13.31 -6.78 0.61
C SER A 89 -13.58 -5.60 1.56
N GLN A 90 -14.62 -5.69 2.40
CA GLN A 90 -14.95 -4.61 3.35
C GLN A 90 -13.93 -4.42 4.46
N CYS A 91 -12.97 -5.35 4.64
CA CYS A 91 -11.87 -5.15 5.58
C CYS A 91 -10.96 -3.99 5.16
N TYR A 92 -10.85 -3.69 3.85
CA TYR A 92 -10.08 -2.55 3.36
C TYR A 92 -10.68 -1.22 3.83
N ASP A 93 -12.01 -1.13 3.87
CA ASP A 93 -12.71 0.07 4.35
C ASP A 93 -12.69 0.13 5.87
N SER A 94 -12.97 -1.00 6.53
CA SER A 94 -13.04 -1.10 8.00
C SER A 94 -11.70 -0.72 8.65
N PHE A 95 -10.58 -1.09 8.03
CA PHE A 95 -9.24 -0.84 8.58
C PHE A 95 -8.47 0.25 7.83
N LYS A 96 -9.15 1.06 6.99
CA LYS A 96 -8.53 1.98 6.02
C LYS A 96 -7.45 2.87 6.64
N VAL A 97 -7.71 3.46 7.80
CA VAL A 97 -6.79 4.39 8.48
C VAL A 97 -5.48 3.70 8.86
N HIS A 98 -5.59 2.51 9.45
CA HIS A 98 -4.42 1.73 9.85
C HIS A 98 -3.70 1.12 8.64
N LEU A 99 -4.47 0.63 7.66
CA LEU A 99 -3.94 0.02 6.45
C LEU A 99 -3.19 1.03 5.58
N ALA A 100 -3.67 2.27 5.46
CA ALA A 100 -3.00 3.34 4.72
C ALA A 100 -1.61 3.66 5.30
N THR A 101 -1.50 3.75 6.63
CA THR A 101 -0.21 3.98 7.31
C THR A 101 0.74 2.82 7.10
N LEU A 102 0.22 1.59 7.18
CA LEU A 102 0.99 0.37 7.06
C LEU A 102 1.50 0.17 5.61
N LEU A 103 0.61 0.28 4.62
CA LEU A 103 0.94 0.17 3.21
C LEU A 103 1.94 1.25 2.77
N LYS A 104 1.79 2.49 3.25
CA LYS A 104 2.76 3.56 2.95
C LYS A 104 4.16 3.25 3.49
N LYS A 105 4.28 2.55 4.63
CA LYS A 105 5.58 2.14 5.18
C LYS A 105 6.19 0.95 4.44
N ILE A 106 5.38 0.01 3.94
CA ILE A 106 5.86 -1.16 3.18
C ILE A 106 6.21 -0.80 1.73
N HIS A 107 5.30 -0.11 1.03
CA HIS A 107 5.43 0.19 -0.39
C HIS A 107 6.02 1.59 -0.66
N GLY A 108 6.34 2.38 0.38
CA GLY A 108 6.82 3.76 0.26
C GLY A 108 5.73 4.78 -0.12
N SER A 109 4.66 4.34 -0.79
CA SER A 109 3.49 5.15 -1.12
C SER A 109 2.20 4.34 -0.89
N ASN A 110 1.10 5.06 -0.71
CA ASN A 110 -0.25 4.47 -0.71
C ASN A 110 -0.87 4.46 -2.12
N ARG A 111 -0.11 4.82 -3.15
CA ARG A 111 -0.57 4.98 -4.53
C ARG A 111 0.48 4.45 -5.50
N HIS A 112 0.08 3.51 -6.33
CA HIS A 112 0.88 3.03 -7.44
C HIS A 112 0.61 3.90 -8.67
N CYS A 113 1.60 4.69 -9.09
CA CYS A 113 1.47 5.58 -10.25
C CYS A 113 1.84 4.91 -11.59
N GLY A 114 2.33 3.66 -11.56
CA GLY A 114 2.78 2.95 -12.77
C GLY A 114 4.03 3.56 -13.41
N LYS A 115 4.48 2.97 -14.53
CA LYS A 115 5.48 3.59 -15.42
C LYS A 115 4.73 4.47 -16.42
N SER A 116 4.87 5.78 -16.29
CA SER A 116 4.38 6.75 -17.27
C SER A 116 5.59 7.33 -18.03
N PRO A 117 5.52 7.51 -19.37
CA PRO A 117 6.52 8.29 -20.09
C PRO A 117 6.59 9.70 -19.47
N VAL A 118 7.80 10.25 -19.38
CA VAL A 118 8.08 11.55 -18.72
C VAL A 118 7.25 12.69 -19.33
N ASP A 119 6.81 12.54 -20.58
CA ASP A 119 5.97 13.50 -21.31
C ASP A 119 4.47 13.44 -20.97
N PHE A 120 4.01 12.49 -20.15
CA PHE A 120 2.61 12.37 -19.71
C PHE A 120 2.46 12.66 -18.20
N THR A 121 3.05 13.75 -17.73
CA THR A 121 2.96 14.21 -16.34
C THR A 121 1.66 14.91 -15.97
N GLU A 122 0.62 14.89 -16.81
CA GLU A 122 -0.63 15.63 -16.51
C GLU A 122 -1.85 14.78 -16.12
N VAL A 123 -1.77 13.45 -16.02
CA VAL A 123 -3.02 12.69 -15.83
C VAL A 123 -2.94 11.68 -14.69
N LYS A 124 -3.42 12.17 -13.53
CA LYS A 124 -4.03 11.46 -12.39
C LYS A 124 -3.10 11.18 -11.21
N GLY A 125 -2.70 12.27 -10.55
CA GLY A 125 -2.15 12.32 -9.19
C GLY A 125 -2.85 13.39 -8.35
N ASP A 126 -4.11 13.19 -7.94
CA ASP A 126 -4.87 14.18 -7.16
C ASP A 126 -5.08 15.49 -7.90
N VAL A 127 -6.14 15.53 -8.72
CA VAL A 127 -6.59 16.71 -9.50
C VAL A 127 -6.74 17.98 -8.65
N LYS A 128 -6.70 17.90 -7.32
CA LYS A 128 -6.76 19.05 -6.42
C LYS A 128 -5.38 19.54 -5.93
N ASN A 129 -4.40 18.64 -5.73
CA ASN A 129 -3.06 19.01 -5.25
C ASN A 129 -2.14 19.44 -6.38
N ASP A 130 -2.20 18.76 -7.53
CA ASP A 130 -1.51 19.21 -8.75
C ASP A 130 -2.03 20.60 -9.19
N ASP A 131 -3.33 20.86 -9.00
CA ASP A 131 -3.96 22.15 -9.34
C ASP A 131 -3.50 23.27 -8.39
N LEU A 132 -3.38 23.02 -7.08
CA LEU A 132 -2.84 24.02 -6.14
C LEU A 132 -1.37 24.37 -6.39
N GLN A 133 -0.54 23.35 -6.66
CA GLN A 133 0.88 23.57 -6.92
C GLN A 133 1.09 24.28 -8.27
N GLY A 134 0.31 23.91 -9.29
CA GLY A 134 0.28 24.61 -10.58
C GLY A 134 -0.18 26.07 -10.46
N LEU A 135 -1.25 26.33 -9.71
CA LEU A 135 -1.74 27.70 -9.46
C LEU A 135 -0.71 28.56 -8.72
N LYS A 136 0.04 27.99 -7.77
CA LYS A 136 1.14 28.69 -7.07
C LYS A 136 2.29 29.04 -8.01
N GLN A 137 2.59 28.17 -8.97
CA GLN A 137 3.61 28.43 -9.98
C GLN A 137 3.17 29.52 -10.97
N GLN A 138 1.91 29.47 -11.45
CA GLN A 138 1.33 30.52 -12.30
C GLN A 138 1.27 31.87 -11.59
N LEU A 139 1.04 31.90 -10.28
CA LEU A 139 1.07 33.12 -9.48
C LEU A 139 2.48 33.75 -9.50
N LEU A 140 3.53 32.95 -9.31
CA LEU A 140 4.92 33.43 -9.35
C LEU A 140 5.29 33.95 -10.74
N GLU A 141 4.82 33.29 -11.80
CA GLU A 141 5.02 33.72 -13.18
C GLU A 141 4.31 35.06 -13.47
N ALA A 142 3.03 35.18 -13.06
CA ALA A 142 2.26 36.42 -13.21
C ALA A 142 2.90 37.60 -12.47
N ILE A 143 3.46 37.37 -11.28
CA ILE A 143 4.23 38.38 -10.54
C ILE A 143 5.51 38.75 -11.30
N GLY A 144 6.21 37.76 -11.86
CA GLY A 144 7.45 37.96 -12.62
C GLY A 144 7.28 38.76 -13.91
N VAL A 145 6.11 38.68 -14.55
CA VAL A 145 5.76 39.47 -15.74
C VAL A 145 4.97 40.74 -15.40
N GLU A 146 4.85 41.09 -14.11
CA GLU A 146 4.14 42.27 -13.60
C GLU A 146 2.63 42.33 -13.94
N ASP A 147 2.00 41.17 -14.19
CA ASP A 147 0.55 41.06 -14.38
C ASP A 147 -0.16 40.93 -13.02
N PHE A 148 -0.33 42.06 -12.36
CA PHE A 148 -0.93 42.13 -11.02
C PHE A 148 -2.42 41.78 -10.99
N GLU A 149 -3.15 41.96 -12.10
CA GLU A 149 -4.56 41.58 -12.19
C GLU A 149 -4.72 40.06 -12.20
N LEU A 150 -3.89 39.36 -12.99
CA LEU A 150 -3.88 37.91 -13.02
C LEU A 150 -3.38 37.33 -11.68
N ALA A 151 -2.34 37.92 -11.10
CA ALA A 151 -1.81 37.51 -9.79
C ALA A 151 -2.88 37.61 -8.69
N ALA A 152 -3.69 38.69 -8.67
CA ALA A 152 -4.79 38.82 -7.71
C ALA A 152 -5.84 37.71 -7.87
N LYS A 153 -6.25 37.41 -9.11
CA LYS A 153 -7.21 36.33 -9.41
C LYS A 153 -6.69 34.95 -8.99
N LEU A 154 -5.42 34.66 -9.28
CA LEU A 154 -4.77 33.41 -8.92
C LEU A 154 -4.65 33.26 -7.40
N ARG A 155 -4.26 34.32 -6.69
CA ARG A 155 -4.20 34.34 -5.23
C ARG A 155 -5.55 34.05 -4.59
N ASP A 156 -6.61 34.69 -5.07
CA ASP A 156 -7.95 34.49 -4.53
C ASP A 156 -8.45 33.05 -4.79
N LYS A 157 -8.16 32.49 -5.97
CA LYS A 157 -8.47 31.09 -6.32
C LYS A 157 -7.72 30.09 -5.43
N ILE A 158 -6.43 30.32 -5.17
CA ILE A 158 -5.63 29.48 -4.23
C ILE A 158 -6.27 29.52 -2.85
N HIS A 159 -6.66 30.70 -2.37
CA HIS A 159 -7.26 30.85 -1.05
C HIS A 159 -8.63 30.14 -0.93
N GLU A 160 -9.45 30.18 -1.98
CA GLU A 160 -10.72 29.44 -2.00
C GLU A 160 -10.55 27.92 -1.91
N ILE A 161 -9.54 27.39 -2.61
CA ILE A 161 -9.25 25.95 -2.59
C ILE A 161 -8.71 25.54 -1.22
N GLU A 162 -7.73 26.28 -0.68
CA GLU A 162 -7.18 26.02 0.67
C GLU A 162 -8.25 26.11 1.77
N LYS A 163 -9.23 27.03 1.64
CA LYS A 163 -10.34 27.17 2.58
C LYS A 163 -11.36 26.04 2.50
N LYS A 164 -11.57 25.44 1.31
CA LYS A 164 -12.43 24.26 1.15
C LYS A 164 -11.79 23.03 1.79
N ASP A 165 -10.48 22.86 1.62
CA ASP A 165 -9.75 21.72 2.20
C ASP A 165 -9.64 21.80 3.74
N GLY A 166 -9.65 23.00 4.31
CA GLY A 166 -9.69 23.21 5.77
C GLY A 166 -11.02 22.88 6.47
N LYS A 167 -12.10 22.58 5.73
CA LYS A 167 -13.43 22.27 6.32
C LYS A 167 -13.77 20.78 6.41
N GLU A 168 -12.96 19.88 5.86
CA GLU A 168 -13.20 18.42 5.96
C GLU A 168 -12.42 17.73 7.11
N ASN A 169 -11.52 18.45 7.81
CA ASN A 169 -10.72 17.91 8.92
C ASN A 169 -11.15 18.43 10.30
N GLY A 170 -12.41 18.80 10.48
CA GLY A 170 -12.91 19.36 11.72
C GLY A 170 -14.33 18.96 12.06
N ILE A 171 -14.55 17.68 12.35
CA ILE A 171 -15.55 17.19 13.31
C ILE A 171 -14.91 16.02 14.07
#